data_AF-A0A2I1HMS6-F1
#
_entry.id   AF-A0A2I1HMS6-F1
#
_cell.length_a   1.000
_cell.length_b   1.000
_cell.length_c   1.000
_cell.angle_alpha   90.00
_cell.angle_beta   90.00
_cell.angle_gamma   90.00
#
_symmetry.space_group_name_H-M   'P 1'
#
loop_
_entity.id
_entity.type
_entity.pdbx_description
1 polymer ?
#
loop_
_entity_poly.entity_id
_entity_poly.type
_entity_poly.pdbx_seq_one_letter_code
_entity_poly.pdbx_strand_id
1 'polypeptide(L)' 'DGGNSTAQFNLGDAYTNGKLNIPKDEKKGLHYLKLSALQSHPNAVKLLGKMKVDFNNEEST' A
#
# COMPACT_ATOMS: atom_id res chain seq x y z
N ASP A 1 -7.10 12.16 -12.37
CA ASP A 1 -7.06 10.69 -12.28
C ASP A 1 -6.72 10.22 -10.87
N GLY A 2 -7.75 9.94 -10.06
CA GLY A 2 -7.57 9.19 -8.83
C GLY A 2 -7.17 7.76 -9.18
N GLY A 3 -5.90 7.43 -8.99
CA GLY A 3 -5.39 6.10 -9.30
C GLY A 3 -6.23 5.04 -8.60
N ASN A 4 -6.82 4.10 -9.36
CA ASN A 4 -7.75 3.11 -8.81
C ASN A 4 -7.19 2.47 -7.53
N SER A 5 -7.83 2.75 -6.39
CA SER A 5 -7.32 2.34 -5.07
C SER A 5 -7.18 0.82 -4.94
N THR A 6 -7.98 0.04 -5.68
CA THR A 6 -7.83 -1.40 -5.82
C THR A 6 -6.54 -1.79 -6.57
N ALA A 7 -6.20 -1.08 -7.65
CA ALA A 7 -4.96 -1.34 -8.39
C ALA A 7 -3.73 -1.05 -7.53
N GLN A 8 -3.76 0.05 -6.76
CA GLN A 8 -2.70 0.38 -5.81
C GLN A 8 -2.61 -0.64 -4.67
N PHE A 9 -3.75 -1.12 -4.15
CA PHE A 9 -3.75 -2.21 -3.16
C PHE A 9 -3.10 -3.48 -3.72
N ASN A 10 -3.50 -3.90 -4.93
CA ASN A 10 -2.96 -5.09 -5.57
C ASN A 10 -1.45 -4.98 -5.80
N LEU A 11 -0.97 -3.80 -6.22
CA LEU A 11 0.45 -3.57 -6.44
C LEU A 11 1.22 -3.55 -5.11
N GLY A 12 0.64 -2.92 -4.08
CA GLY A 12 1.20 -2.91 -2.72
C GLY A 12 1.32 -4.31 -2.12
N ASP A 13 0.27 -5.11 -2.25
CA ASP A 13 0.24 -6.52 -1.84
C ASP A 13 1.23 -7.39 -2.63
N ALA A 14 1.37 -7.14 -3.94
CA ALA A 14 2.31 -7.88 -4.79
C ALA A 14 3.77 -7.58 -4.43
N TYR A 15 4.13 -6.31 -4.21
CA TYR A 15 5.47 -5.93 -3.77
C TYR A 15 5.78 -6.37 -2.33
N THR A 16 4.83 -6.27 -1.39
CA THR A 16 5.06 -6.69 0.01
C THR A 16 5.24 -8.21 0.14
N ASN A 17 4.56 -9.00 -0.68
CA ASN A 17 4.60 -10.47 -0.60
C ASN A 17 5.45 -11.14 -1.69
N GLY A 18 5.98 -10.39 -2.66
CA GLY A 18 6.71 -10.95 -3.80
C GLY A 18 5.85 -11.86 -4.69
N LYS A 19 4.66 -11.39 -5.10
CA LYS A 19 3.71 -12.14 -5.94
C LYS A 19 3.92 -11.84 -7.43
N LEU A 20 3.36 -12.66 -8.32
CA LEU A 20 3.33 -12.40 -9.78
C LEU A 20 4.71 -12.18 -10.43
N ASN A 21 5.74 -12.91 -9.97
CA ASN A 21 7.14 -12.70 -10.38
C ASN A 21 7.69 -11.29 -10.09
N ILE A 22 7.03 -10.54 -9.21
CA ILE A 22 7.54 -9.28 -8.69
C ILE A 22 8.42 -9.60 -7.49
N PRO A 23 9.70 -9.15 -7.48
CA PRO A 23 10.56 -9.33 -6.31
C PRO A 23 9.98 -8.57 -5.12
N LYS A 24 10.09 -9.16 -3.93
CA LYS A 24 9.63 -8.53 -2.69
C LYS A 24 10.37 -7.20 -2.48
N ASP A 25 9.62 -6.12 -2.36
CA ASP A 25 10.10 -4.78 -2.05
C ASP A 25 9.12 -4.15 -1.06
N GLU A 26 9.46 -4.21 0.22
CA GLU A 26 8.59 -3.76 1.29
C GLU A 26 8.35 -2.25 1.22
N LYS A 27 9.35 -1.45 0.81
CA LYS A 27 9.23 0.01 0.70
C LYS A 27 8.23 0.38 -0.39
N LYS A 28 8.36 -0.21 -1.58
CA LYS A 28 7.38 0.00 -2.66
C LYS A 28 6.01 -0.53 -2.29
N GLY A 29 5.95 -1.69 -1.65
CA GLY A 29 4.71 -2.28 -1.17
C GLY A 29 3.95 -1.34 -0.23
N LEU A 30 4.63 -0.83 0.80
CA LEU A 30 4.07 0.13 1.74
C LEU A 30 3.66 1.44 1.06
N HIS A 31 4.44 1.94 0.10
CA HIS A 31 4.09 3.15 -0.66
C HIS A 31 2.73 3.00 -1.37
N TYR A 32 2.52 1.92 -2.12
CA TYR A 32 1.25 1.70 -2.82
C TYR A 32 0.09 1.39 -1.87
N LEU A 33 0.35 0.67 -0.77
CA LEU A 33 -0.66 0.46 0.28
C LEU A 33 -1.09 1.78 0.92
N LYS A 34 -0.15 2.71 1.19
CA LYS A 34 -0.47 4.05 1.72
C LYS A 34 -1.32 4.85 0.73
N LEU A 35 -0.96 4.87 -0.56
CA LEU A 35 -1.77 5.53 -1.60
C LEU A 35 -3.20 4.95 -1.68
N SER A 36 -3.33 3.63 -1.57
CA SER A 36 -4.63 2.96 -1.56
C SER A 36 -5.45 3.30 -0.31
N ALA A 37 -4.81 3.35 0.85
CA ALA A 37 -5.43 3.70 2.13
C ALA A 37 -5.85 5.18 2.19
N LEU A 38 -5.06 6.10 1.63
CA LEU A 38 -5.42 7.52 1.48
C LEU A 38 -6.69 7.72 0.66
N GLN A 39 -6.98 6.79 -0.26
CA GLN A 39 -8.24 6.75 -1.01
C GLN A 39 -9.34 5.91 -0.33
N SER A 40 -9.21 5.69 0.99
CA SER A 40 -10.16 4.94 1.81
C SER A 40 -10.37 3.48 1.39
N HIS A 41 -9.38 2.83 0.76
CA HIS A 41 -9.50 1.41 0.43
C HIS A 41 -9.46 0.54 1.70
N PRO A 42 -10.52 -0.22 2.01
CA PRO A 42 -10.68 -0.87 3.32
C PRO A 42 -9.62 -1.94 3.58
N ASN A 43 -9.19 -2.67 2.56
CA ASN A 43 -8.16 -3.71 2.73
C ASN A 43 -6.78 -3.10 2.99
N ALA A 44 -6.47 -1.95 2.38
CA ALA A 44 -5.20 -1.27 2.57
C ALA A 44 -5.12 -0.68 3.98
N VAL A 45 -6.18 0.00 4.43
CA VAL A 45 -6.30 0.51 5.81
C VAL A 45 -6.16 -0.61 6.83
N LYS A 46 -6.88 -1.73 6.64
CA LYS A 46 -6.80 -2.89 7.52
C LYS A 46 -5.41 -3.52 7.55
N LEU A 47 -4.75 -3.63 6.39
CA LEU A 47 -3.43 -4.24 6.28
C LEU A 47 -2.36 -3.36 6.93
N LEU A 48 -2.38 -2.05 6.67
CA LEU A 48 -1.48 -1.11 7.31
C LEU A 48 -1.69 -1.03 8.83
N GLY A 49 -2.94 -1.10 9.30
CA GLY A 49 -3.26 -1.21 10.72
C GLY A 49 -2.67 -2.46 11.37
N LYS A 50 -2.70 -3.62 10.69
CA LYS A 50 -2.02 -4.84 11.14
C LYS A 50 -0.49 -4.68 11.17
N MET A 51 0.06 -3.91 10.23
CA MET A 51 1.49 -3.59 10.15
C MET A 51 1.89 -2.47 11.11
N LYS A 52 0.95 -1.83 11.81
CA LYS A 52 1.15 -0.63 12.64
C LYS A 52 1.82 0.52 11.87
N VAL A 53 1.44 0.69 10.60
CA VAL A 53 1.94 1.75 9.72
C VAL A 53 0.86 2.80 9.52
N ASP A 54 1.19 4.04 9.84
CA ASP A 54 0.32 5.17 9.53
C ASP A 54 0.46 5.58 8.06
N PHE A 55 -0.68 5.79 7.40
CA PHE A 55 -0.74 6.31 6.02
C PHE A 55 -1.09 7.80 5.96
N ASN A 56 -1.44 8.40 7.10
CA ASN A 56 -1.79 9.83 7.22
C ASN A 56 -0.59 10.73 7.50
N ASN A 57 0.57 10.16 7.84
CA ASN A 57 1.81 10.91 7.96
C ASN A 57 2.55 10.80 6.62
N GLU A 58 2.44 11.85 5.82
CA GLU A 58 3.51 12.22 4.92
C GLU A 58 4.75 12.39 5.79
N GLU A 59 5.83 11.63 5.51
CA GLU A 59 7.16 12.07 5.93
C GLU A 59 7.41 13.39 5.20
N SER A 60 6.94 14.48 5.82
CA SER A 60 7.46 15.81 5.62
C SER A 60 8.86 15.80 6.20
N THR A 61 9.84 15.45 5.39
CA THR A 61 11.25 15.81 5.63
C THR A 61 11.92 16.08 4.31
#